data_AF-A0AA91I7I1-F1
#
_entry.id   AF-A0AA91I7I1-F1
#
_cell.length_a   1.000
_cell.length_b   1.000
_cell.length_c   1.000
_cell.angle_alpha   90.00
_cell.angle_beta   90.00
_cell.angle_gamma   90.00
#
_symmetry.space_group_name_H-M   'P 1'
#
loop_
_entity.id
_entity.type
_entity.pdbx_description
1 polymer ?
#
loop_
_entity_poly.entity_id
_entity_poly.type
_entity_poly.pdbx_seq_one_letter_code
_entity_poly.pdbx_strand_id
1 'polypeptide(L)'
;MITHTKQDWAAGNAVRIGFLTLTVVAAIATPGDFKPDAYVLASKTAFFHFVPHHGLTKIEAYEARELIAEGKRIAAQQAAAAIAKASATATHAAVIAQMLEVGA
;
A
#
# COMPACT_ATOMS: atom_id res chain seq x y z
N MET A 1 22.83 14.68 14.96
CA MET A 1 21.70 13.76 15.23
C MET A 1 20.68 13.98 14.14
N ILE A 2 20.48 13.02 13.23
CA ILE A 2 19.34 13.07 12.31
C ILE A 2 18.10 12.91 13.20
N THR A 3 17.28 13.96 13.28
CA THR A 3 15.97 13.85 13.91
C THR A 3 15.22 12.71 13.20
N HIS A 4 14.76 11.72 13.95
CA HIS A 4 13.94 10.61 13.45
C HIS A 4 12.54 11.13 13.06
N THR A 5 12.47 12.15 12.23
CA THR A 5 11.21 12.61 11.66
C THR A 5 10.77 11.53 10.69
N LYS A 6 9.72 10.79 11.07
CA LYS A 6 9.07 9.82 10.17
C LYS A 6 8.64 10.58 8.92
N GLN A 7 9.12 10.15 7.77
CA GLN A 7 8.70 10.71 6.50
C GLN A 7 7.25 10.28 6.22
N ASP A 8 6.47 11.17 5.62
CA ASP A 8 5.10 10.88 5.19
C ASP A 8 5.15 10.27 3.78
N TRP A 9 4.68 9.02 3.68
CA TRP A 9 4.69 8.23 2.45
C TRP A 9 3.33 8.24 1.73
N ALA A 10 2.41 9.12 2.10
CA ALA A 10 1.18 9.29 1.36
C ALA A 10 1.43 9.91 -0.02
N ALA A 11 0.63 9.52 -1.01
CA ALA A 11 0.71 10.06 -2.36
C ALA A 11 0.56 11.59 -2.37
N GLY A 12 1.42 12.27 -3.12
CA GLY A 12 1.51 13.74 -3.19
C GLY A 12 2.56 14.35 -2.26
N ASN A 13 3.03 13.62 -1.25
CA ASN A 13 4.02 14.14 -0.31
C ASN A 13 5.46 13.98 -0.83
N ALA A 14 6.34 14.88 -0.39
CA ALA A 14 7.76 14.82 -0.70
C ALA A 14 8.52 13.97 0.32
N VAL A 15 9.35 13.06 -0.17
CA VAL A 15 10.24 12.18 0.59
C VAL A 15 11.68 12.35 0.16
N ARG A 16 12.60 12.10 1.08
CA ARG A 16 14.05 12.19 0.90
C ARG A 16 14.67 10.79 0.91
N ILE A 17 15.27 10.42 -0.22
CA ILE A 17 15.96 9.15 -0.43
C ILE A 17 17.43 9.44 -0.71
N GLY A 18 18.29 9.22 0.28
CA GLY A 18 19.67 9.70 0.25
C GLY A 18 19.72 11.23 0.11
N PHE A 19 20.19 11.70 -1.05
CA PHE A 19 20.27 13.12 -1.41
C PHE A 19 19.13 13.58 -2.34
N LEU A 20 18.31 12.65 -2.84
CA LEU A 20 17.19 12.98 -3.72
C LEU A 20 15.97 13.40 -2.91
N THR A 21 15.26 14.42 -3.38
CA THR A 21 13.90 14.77 -2.91
C THR A 21 12.93 14.41 -4.01
N LEU A 22 12.02 13.48 -3.73
CA LEU A 22 11.09 12.90 -4.69
C LEU A 22 9.66 13.00 -4.15
N THR A 23 8.68 13.08 -5.04
CA THR A 23 7.26 13.07 -4.68
C THR A 23 6.73 11.65 -4.75
N VAL A 24 5.97 11.20 -3.74
CA VAL A 24 5.30 9.90 -3.78
C VAL A 24 4.14 9.97 -4.76
N VAL A 25 4.13 9.07 -5.73
CA VAL A 25 3.05 8.96 -6.72
C VAL A 25 2.05 7.88 -6.32
N ALA A 26 2.56 6.72 -5.90
CA ALA A 26 1.74 5.60 -5.45
C ALA A 26 2.53 4.69 -4.52
N ALA A 27 1.82 4.05 -3.60
CA ALA A 27 2.28 2.86 -2.89
C ALA A 27 1.65 1.63 -3.56
N ILE A 28 2.47 0.61 -3.82
CA ILE A 28 2.06 -0.68 -4.35
C ILE A 28 2.25 -1.70 -3.21
N ALA A 29 1.14 -2.16 -2.66
CA ALA A 29 1.18 -3.26 -1.71
C ALA A 29 1.71 -4.52 -2.39
N THR A 30 2.59 -5.27 -1.72
CA THR A 30 3.07 -6.57 -2.20
C THR A 30 2.48 -7.69 -1.33
N PRO A 31 1.17 -7.99 -1.48
CA PRO A 31 0.53 -8.99 -0.65
C PRO A 31 1.14 -10.38 -0.91
N GLY A 32 1.51 -11.07 0.17
CA GLY A 32 1.91 -12.48 0.12
C GLY A 32 3.40 -12.74 -0.11
N ASP A 33 4.24 -11.73 -0.33
CA ASP A 33 5.69 -11.91 -0.49
C ASP A 33 6.51 -11.49 0.75
N PHE A 34 5.84 -11.02 1.81
CA PHE A 34 6.41 -10.50 3.07
C PHE A 34 7.42 -9.36 2.87
N LYS A 35 7.45 -8.74 1.68
CA LYS A 35 8.31 -7.59 1.41
C LYS A 35 7.63 -6.30 1.85
N PRO A 36 8.42 -5.26 2.15
CA PRO A 36 7.88 -3.92 2.34
C PRO A 36 7.22 -3.42 1.05
N ASP A 37 6.17 -2.61 1.19
CA ASP A 37 5.49 -1.98 0.06
C ASP A 37 6.48 -1.28 -0.88
N ALA A 38 6.22 -1.43 -2.18
CA ALA A 38 6.94 -0.73 -3.22
C ALA A 38 6.33 0.67 -3.43
N TYR A 39 7.13 1.61 -3.90
CA TYR A 39 6.68 2.98 -4.16
C TYR A 39 7.06 3.40 -5.57
N VAL A 40 6.13 4.07 -6.25
CA VAL A 40 6.45 4.90 -7.42
C VAL A 40 6.72 6.31 -6.92
N LEU A 41 7.92 6.81 -7.20
CA LEU A 41 8.34 8.17 -6.87
C LEU A 41 8.60 8.96 -8.15
N ALA A 42 8.43 10.28 -8.07
CA ALA A 42 8.69 11.19 -9.19
C ALA A 42 9.63 12.33 -8.78
N SER A 43 10.55 12.67 -9.68
CA SER A 43 11.19 13.98 -9.69
C SER A 43 10.46 14.88 -10.71
N LYS A 44 11.03 16.06 -10.99
CA LYS A 44 10.51 16.94 -12.05
C LYS A 44 10.63 16.33 -13.46
N THR A 45 11.51 15.35 -13.67
CA THR A 45 11.88 14.87 -15.01
C THR A 45 11.92 13.34 -15.15
N ALA A 46 11.82 12.60 -14.05
CA ALA A 46 11.99 11.15 -14.06
C ALA A 46 11.08 10.46 -13.03
N PHE A 47 10.82 9.19 -13.28
CA PHE A 47 10.13 8.30 -12.35
C PHE A 47 11.12 7.29 -11.76
N PHE A 48 10.79 6.81 -10.56
CA PHE A 48 11.59 5.84 -9.84
C PHE A 48 10.71 4.81 -9.18
N HIS A 49 11.18 3.57 -9.16
CA HIS A 49 10.68 2.49 -8.33
C HIS A 49 11.56 2.38 -7.09
N PHE A 50 10.95 2.47 -5.92
CA PHE A 50 11.63 2.35 -4.63
C PHE A 50 11.06 1.17 -3.85
N VAL A 51 11.93 0.31 -3.35
CA VAL A 51 11.56 -0.74 -2.41
C VAL A 51 12.48 -0.62 -1.18
N PRO A 52 11.93 -0.45 0.03
CA PRO A 52 12.71 -0.38 1.26
C PRO A 52 13.71 -1.55 1.35
N HIS A 53 14.94 -1.23 1.74
CA HIS A 53 16.10 -2.14 1.81
C HIS A 53 16.62 -2.69 0.46
N HIS A 54 15.87 -2.55 -0.63
CA HIS A 54 16.25 -3.04 -1.96
C HIS A 54 16.70 -1.91 -2.90
N GLY A 55 16.45 -0.65 -2.53
CA GLY A 55 17.00 0.53 -3.19
C GLY A 55 16.02 1.24 -4.11
N LEU A 56 16.59 2.13 -4.93
CA LEU A 56 15.88 3.03 -5.83
C LEU A 56 16.36 2.80 -7.26
N THR A 57 15.44 2.51 -8.17
CA THR A 57 15.72 2.29 -9.59
C THR A 57 14.98 3.32 -10.41
N LYS A 58 15.66 3.98 -11.35
CA LYS A 58 14.99 4.86 -12.32
C LYS A 58 14.20 3.99 -13.30
N ILE A 59 12.97 4.39 -13.58
CA ILE A 59 12.07 3.69 -14.51
C ILE A 59 11.52 4.66 -15.55
N GLU A 60 11.07 4.11 -16.66
CA GLU A 60 10.42 4.87 -17.72
C GLU A 60 8.97 5.20 -17.36
N ALA A 61 8.41 6.21 -18.04
CA ALA A 61 7.06 6.69 -17.76
C ALA A 61 5.99 5.62 -18.00
N TYR A 62 6.21 4.68 -18.92
CA TYR A 62 5.26 3.59 -19.16
C TYR A 62 5.29 2.55 -18.03
N GLU A 63 6.47 2.19 -17.54
CA GLU A 63 6.64 1.28 -16.39
C GLU A 63 5.98 1.86 -15.14
N ALA A 64 6.15 3.17 -14.90
CA ALA A 64 5.49 3.86 -13.80
C ALA A 64 3.96 3.76 -13.89
N ARG A 65 3.38 3.92 -15.09
CA ARG A 65 1.93 3.79 -15.30
C ARG A 65 1.44 2.37 -15.02
N GLU A 66 2.18 1.36 -15.48
CA GLU A 66 1.82 -0.04 -15.23
C GLU A 66 1.87 -0.38 -13.74
N LEU A 67 2.90 0.05 -13.02
CA LEU A 67 2.99 -0.14 -11.57
C LEU A 67 1.86 0.54 -10.81
N ILE A 68 1.49 1.77 -11.20
CA ILE A 68 0.36 2.49 -10.60
C ILE A 68 -0.96 1.76 -10.88
N ALA A 69 -1.15 1.26 -12.12
CA ALA A 69 -2.34 0.50 -12.48
C ALA A 69 -2.43 -0.80 -11.67
N GLU A 70 -1.32 -1.50 -11.48
CA GLU A 70 -1.25 -2.71 -10.65
C GLU A 70 -1.56 -2.41 -9.18
N GLY A 71 -0.96 -1.38 -8.60
CA GLY A 71 -1.27 -0.96 -7.22
C GLY A 71 -2.76 -0.67 -7.02
N LYS A 72 -3.43 -0.06 -8.01
CA LYS A 72 -4.89 0.15 -7.97
C LYS A 72 -5.67 -1.15 -8.01
N ARG A 73 -5.27 -2.13 -8.84
CA ARG A 73 -5.92 -3.45 -8.90
C ARG A 73 -5.78 -4.18 -7.57
N ILE A 74 -4.58 -4.21 -7.00
CA ILE A 74 -4.31 -4.85 -5.70
C ILE A 74 -5.14 -4.19 -4.60
N ALA A 75 -5.16 -2.85 -4.52
CA ALA A 75 -5.95 -2.13 -3.54
C ALA A 75 -7.45 -2.44 -3.67
N ALA A 76 -7.98 -2.52 -4.89
CA ALA A 76 -9.37 -2.90 -5.14
C ALA A 76 -9.67 -4.34 -4.67
N GLN A 77 -8.77 -5.29 -4.95
CA GLN A 77 -8.90 -6.68 -4.49
C GLN A 77 -8.86 -6.78 -2.97
N GLN A 78 -7.94 -6.05 -2.31
CA GLN A 78 -7.84 -6.01 -0.85
C GLN A 78 -9.09 -5.39 -0.22
N ALA A 79 -9.63 -4.31 -0.80
CA ALA A 79 -10.87 -3.71 -0.35
C ALA A 79 -12.04 -4.70 -0.44
N ALA A 80 -12.17 -5.41 -1.57
CA ALA A 80 -13.19 -6.44 -1.75
C ALA A 80 -13.03 -7.59 -0.73
N ALA A 81 -11.81 -8.07 -0.50
CA ALA A 81 -11.51 -9.12 0.47
C ALA A 81 -11.80 -8.68 1.91
N ALA A 82 -11.48 -7.44 2.27
CA ALA A 82 -11.78 -6.87 3.58
C ALA A 82 -13.29 -6.79 3.83
N ILE A 83 -14.06 -6.36 2.83
CA ILE A 83 -15.54 -6.33 2.89
C ILE A 83 -16.08 -7.76 3.09
N ALA A 84 -15.64 -8.72 2.26
CA ALA A 84 -16.09 -10.10 2.38
C ALA A 84 -15.78 -10.71 3.76
N LYS A 85 -14.59 -10.45 4.30
CA LYS A 85 -14.21 -10.90 5.65
C LYS A 85 -15.05 -10.25 6.73
N ALA A 86 -15.33 -8.94 6.62
CA ALA A 86 -16.19 -8.23 7.56
C ALA A 86 -17.62 -8.78 7.55
N SER A 87 -18.19 -9.02 6.37
CA SER A 87 -19.50 -9.65 6.22
C SER A 87 -19.53 -11.05 6.84
N ALA A 88 -18.54 -11.89 6.56
CA ALA A 88 -18.44 -13.23 7.15
C ALA A 88 -18.35 -13.18 8.69
N THR A 89 -17.57 -12.24 9.22
CA THR A 89 -17.45 -12.02 10.67
C THR A 89 -18.78 -11.60 11.29
N ALA A 90 -19.52 -10.69 10.64
CA ALA A 90 -20.83 -10.25 11.10
C ALA A 90 -21.86 -11.39 11.08
N THR A 91 -21.89 -12.20 10.02
CA THR A 91 -22.74 -13.40 9.95
C THR A 91 -22.41 -14.38 11.06
N HIS A 92 -21.13 -14.64 11.31
CA HIS A 92 -20.70 -15.53 12.38
C HIS A 92 -21.10 -15.02 13.76
N ALA A 93 -20.94 -13.71 14.02
CA ALA A 93 -21.38 -13.10 15.26
C ALA A 93 -22.89 -13.21 15.47
N ALA A 94 -23.69 -13.06 14.41
CA ALA A 94 -25.14 -13.23 14.47
C ALA A 94 -25.56 -14.67 14.81
N VAL A 95 -24.88 -15.68 14.24
CA VAL A 95 -25.11 -17.09 14.57
C VAL A 95 -24.83 -17.35 16.05
N ILE A 96 -23.72 -16.83 16.58
CA ILE A 96 -23.40 -16.96 18.01
C ILE A 96 -24.49 -16.33 18.88
N ALA A 97 -24.96 -15.13 18.55
CA ALA A 97 -26.01 -14.46 19.30
C ALA A 97 -27.31 -15.30 19.33
N GLN A 98 -27.73 -15.86 18.19
CA GLN A 98 -28.90 -16.74 18.12
C GLN A 98 -28.76 -17.99 18.99
N MET A 99 -27.57 -18.61 19.03
CA MET A 99 -27.32 -19.79 19.86
C MET A 99 -27.42 -19.50 21.36
N LEU A 100 -27.05 -18.29 21.78
CA LEU A 100 -27.13 -17.87 23.19
C LEU A 100 -28.57 -17.54 23.62
N GLU A 101 -29.41 -17.03 22.71
CA GLU A 101 -30.83 -16.73 23.01
C GLU A 101 -31.71 -18.00 23.11
N VAL A 102 -31.37 -19.07 22.40
CA VAL A 102 -32.13 -20.34 22.43
C VAL A 102 -31.78 -21.21 23.67
N GLY A 103 -30.67 -20.90 24.35
CA GLY A 103 -30.20 -21.63 25.53
C GLY A 103 -30.57 -21.01 26.89
N ALA A 104 -31.31 -19.89 26.90
CA ALA A 104 -31.77 -19.17 28.10
C ALA A 104 -33.28 -19.37 28.32
#